data_AF-A0A3D3Q8N2-F1
#
_entry.id   AF-A0A3D3Q8N2-F1
#
_cell.length_a   1.000
_cell.length_b   1.000
_cell.length_c   1.000
_cell.angle_alpha   90.00
_cell.angle_beta   90.00
_cell.angle_gamma   90.00
#
_symmetry.space_group_name_H-M   'P 1'
#
loop_
_entity.id
_entity.type
_entity.pdbx_description
1 polymer ?
#
loop_
_entity_poly.entity_id
_entity_poly.type
_entity_poly.pdbx_seq_one_letter_code
_entity_poly.pdbx_strand_id
1 'polypeptide(L)' 'ALMPGGTVYGTENGCFAKTFSLDREFEPNIYNAVTSPGSYLENVYQDESGAVNFFETSYTKNG' A
#
# COMPACT_ATOMS: atom_id res chain seq x y z
N ALA A 1 -23.40 3.22 -12.00
CA ALA A 1 -24.63 2.48 -11.66
C ALA A 1 -24.23 1.05 -11.28
N LEU A 2 -24.92 0.43 -10.31
CA LEU A 2 -24.69 -0.98 -9.98
C LEU A 2 -25.16 -1.89 -11.13
N MET A 3 -24.60 -3.11 -11.23
CA MET A 3 -25.08 -4.11 -12.19
C MET A 3 -26.48 -4.59 -11.82
N PRO A 4 -27.23 -5.22 -12.75
CA PRO A 4 -28.53 -5.83 -12.44
C PRO A 4 -28.43 -6.71 -11.18
N GLY A 5 -29.40 -6.57 -10.28
CA GLY A 5 -29.38 -7.27 -8.98
C GLY A 5 -28.50 -6.61 -7.90
N GLY A 6 -27.95 -5.42 -8.14
CA GLY A 6 -27.22 -4.65 -7.11
C GLY A 6 -25.79 -5.12 -6.89
N THR A 7 -25.24 -5.93 -7.78
CA THR A 7 -23.86 -6.44 -7.65
C THR A 7 -22.83 -5.38 -8.05
N VAL A 8 -21.73 -5.33 -7.31
CA VAL A 8 -20.53 -4.54 -7.63
C VAL A 8 -19.43 -5.48 -8.08
N TYR A 9 -18.80 -5.18 -9.22
CA TYR A 9 -17.59 -5.86 -9.68
C TYR A 9 -16.42 -4.87 -9.68
N GLY A 10 -15.26 -5.35 -9.27
CA GLY A 10 -13.98 -4.65 -9.46
C GLY A 10 -13.38 -5.01 -10.83
N THR A 11 -12.61 -4.09 -11.41
CA THR A 11 -11.81 -4.35 -12.62
C THR A 11 -10.44 -4.94 -12.30
N GLU A 12 -10.04 -4.91 -11.02
CA GLU A 12 -8.71 -5.25 -10.54
C GLU A 12 -8.78 -6.42 -9.55
N ASN A 13 -7.68 -7.16 -9.44
CA ASN A 13 -7.50 -8.26 -8.49
C ASN A 13 -6.31 -7.96 -7.55
N GLY A 14 -6.32 -6.75 -6.99
CA GLY A 14 -5.26 -6.21 -6.16
C GLY A 14 -5.54 -4.75 -5.79
N CYS A 15 -4.61 -4.13 -5.08
CA CYS A 15 -4.70 -2.74 -4.66
C CYS A 15 -3.39 -2.01 -4.98
N PHE A 16 -3.47 -0.75 -5.39
CA PHE A 16 -2.34 0.17 -5.45
C PHE A 16 -2.48 1.20 -4.33
N ALA A 17 -1.93 0.88 -3.16
CA ALA A 17 -2.07 1.67 -1.95
C ALA A 17 -0.95 2.70 -1.83
N LYS A 18 -1.31 3.93 -1.45
CA LYS A 18 -0.35 4.96 -1.02
C LYS A 18 0.18 4.57 0.35
N THR A 19 1.50 4.56 0.53
CA THR A 19 2.17 4.14 1.77
C THR A 19 2.82 5.28 2.55
N PHE A 20 2.89 6.52 2.04
CA PHE A 20 3.37 7.64 2.86
C PHE A 20 2.54 7.81 4.13
N SER A 21 3.21 7.85 5.29
CA SER A 21 2.63 7.90 6.63
C SER A 21 1.85 6.65 7.04
N LEU A 22 2.09 5.51 6.37
CA LEU A 22 1.47 4.24 6.74
C LEU A 22 1.96 3.78 8.11
N ASP A 23 1.00 3.57 9.00
CA ASP A 23 1.23 3.12 10.37
C ASP A 23 0.43 1.85 10.64
N ARG A 24 1.04 0.90 11.36
CA ARG A 24 0.44 -0.40 11.64
C ARG A 24 -0.74 -0.30 12.62
N GLU A 25 -0.74 0.67 13.53
CA GLU A 25 -1.82 0.89 14.49
C GLU A 25 -3.07 1.42 13.80
N PHE A 26 -2.89 2.39 12.89
CA PHE A 26 -4.01 3.05 12.20
C PHE A 26 -4.51 2.25 10.99
N GLU A 27 -3.61 1.56 10.26
CA GLU A 27 -3.92 0.88 9.01
C GLU A 27 -3.34 -0.56 8.95
N PRO A 28 -3.70 -1.44 9.90
CA PRO A 28 -3.08 -2.77 10.04
C PRO A 28 -3.22 -3.66 8.79
N ASN A 29 -4.34 -3.57 8.08
CA ASN A 29 -4.58 -4.39 6.89
C ASN A 29 -3.69 -3.98 5.73
N ILE A 30 -3.54 -2.68 5.49
CA ILE A 30 -2.66 -2.15 4.44
C ILE A 30 -1.21 -2.44 4.82
N TYR A 31 -0.82 -2.16 6.06
CA TYR A 31 0.53 -2.45 6.56
C TYR A 31 0.92 -3.91 6.35
N ASN A 32 0.07 -4.85 6.78
CA ASN A 32 0.34 -6.29 6.63
C ASN A 32 0.36 -6.73 5.16
N ALA A 33 -0.49 -6.14 4.31
CA ALA A 33 -0.48 -6.43 2.88
C ALA A 33 0.82 -5.97 2.22
N VAL A 34 1.21 -4.70 2.39
CA VAL A 34 2.37 -4.12 1.69
C VAL A 34 3.71 -4.62 2.22
N THR A 35 3.76 -5.13 3.46
CA THR A 35 4.96 -5.77 4.05
C THR A 35 5.04 -7.27 3.82
N SER A 36 4.08 -7.85 3.08
CA SER A 36 4.11 -9.27 2.72
C SER A 36 5.11 -9.55 1.58
N PRO A 37 5.70 -10.76 1.50
CA PRO A 37 6.69 -11.09 0.47
C PRO A 37 6.22 -10.98 -0.99
N GLY A 38 4.90 -10.93 -1.23
CA GLY A 38 4.33 -10.82 -2.58
C GLY A 38 4.10 -9.38 -3.05
N SER A 39 4.37 -8.40 -2.19
CA SER A 39 4.12 -6.99 -2.49
C SER A 39 5.27 -6.35 -3.24
N TYR A 40 4.92 -5.33 -4.05
CA TYR A 40 5.87 -4.48 -4.76
C TYR A 40 5.75 -3.06 -4.22
N LEU A 41 6.84 -2.53 -3.65
CA LEU A 41 6.91 -1.17 -3.12
C LEU A 41 7.52 -0.24 -4.16
N GLU A 42 6.90 0.92 -4.39
CA GLU A 42 7.36 1.91 -5.36
C GLU A 42 7.80 3.19 -4.64
N ASN A 43 9.05 3.62 -4.85
CA ASN A 43 9.62 4.86 -4.31
C ASN A 43 9.59 5.02 -2.77
N VAL A 44 9.42 3.94 -2.03
CA VAL A 44 9.51 3.93 -0.55
C VAL A 44 10.98 3.84 -0.14
N TYR A 45 11.38 4.62 0.87
CA TYR A 45 12.72 4.54 1.42
C TYR A 45 12.98 3.18 2.07
N GLN A 46 14.15 2.62 1.78
CA GLN A 46 14.69 1.43 2.40
C GLN A 46 16.13 1.70 2.85
N ASP A 47 16.47 1.33 4.08
CA ASP A 47 17.84 1.43 4.57
C ASP A 47 18.73 0.26 4.12
N GLU A 48 20.01 0.30 4.48
CA GLU A 48 20.99 -0.73 4.12
C GLU A 48 20.68 -2.12 4.70
N SER A 49 19.84 -2.19 5.75
CA SER A 49 19.39 -3.46 6.36
C SER A 49 18.14 -4.04 5.69
N GLY A 50 17.55 -3.29 4.76
CA GLY A 50 16.29 -3.65 4.10
C GLY A 50 15.06 -3.16 4.85
N ALA A 51 15.20 -2.40 5.94
CA ALA A 51 14.06 -1.87 6.68
C ALA A 51 13.42 -0.69 5.94
N VAL A 52 12.09 -0.70 5.88
CA VAL A 52 11.29 0.29 5.15
C VAL A 52 10.87 1.42 6.09
N ASN A 53 10.96 2.67 5.63
CA ASN A 53 10.47 3.83 6.36
C ASN A 53 9.38 4.58 5.56
N PHE A 54 8.13 4.39 5.96
CA PHE A 54 6.95 4.99 5.34
C PHE A 54 6.79 6.49 5.61
N PHE A 55 7.57 7.09 6.52
CA PHE A 55 7.52 8.52 6.84
C PHE A 55 8.63 9.32 6.15
N GLU A 56 9.57 8.65 5.49
CA GLU A 56 10.65 9.29 4.74
C GLU A 56 10.10 9.95 3.46
N THR A 57 10.65 11.10 3.07
CA THR A 57 10.11 11.93 1.96
C THR A 57 11.15 12.41 0.96
N SER A 58 12.39 11.92 1.04
CA SER A 58 13.50 12.34 0.18
C SER A 58 13.27 12.05 -1.31
N TYR A 59 12.49 11.00 -1.62
CA TYR A 59 12.07 10.69 -2.98
C TYR A 59 10.74 11.35 -3.34
N THR A 60 9.69 11.07 -2.56
CA THR A 60 8.31 11.54 -2.80
C THR A 60 7.44 11.30 -1.57
N LYS A 61 6.25 11.92 -1.52
CA LYS A 61 5.16 11.58 -0.59
C LYS A 61 4.11 10.65 -1.22
N ASN A 62 4.41 10.11 -2.40
CA ASN A 62 3.55 9.17 -3.13
C ASN A 62 4.23 7.80 -3.28
N GLY A 63 4.98 7.41 -2.24
CA GLY A 63 5.18 6.00 -1.96
C GLY A 63 3.87 5.39 -1.49
#